data_AF-A0A9E4JGD4-F1
#
_entry.id   AF-A0A9E4JGD4-F1
#
_cell.length_a   1.000
_cell.length_b   1.000
_cell.length_c   1.000
_cell.angle_alpha   90.00
_cell.angle_beta   90.00
_cell.angle_gamma   90.00
#
_symmetry.space_group_name_H-M   'P 1'
#
loop_
_entity.id
_entity.type
_entity.pdbx_description
1 polymer ?
#
loop_
_entity_poly.entity_id
_entity_poly.type
_entity_poly.pdbx_seq_one_letter_code
_entity_poly.pdbx_strand_id
1 'polypeptide(L)'
;MVSTAEPASAFGWWQTDHLGRATRADNNAYSRSQGRIPFGTAPLNRDLICQWKYPRRDGTVYGQAAAWLGPASWETNCYHRYWKGWW
;
A
#
# COMPACT_ATOMS: atom_id res chain seq x y z
N MET A 1 12.83 19.52 3.11
CA MET A 1 12.82 18.58 1.97
C MET A 1 13.11 17.21 2.53
N VAL A 2 12.15 16.28 2.54
CA VAL A 2 12.38 14.90 3.03
C VAL A 2 13.26 14.21 1.99
N SER A 3 14.48 13.85 2.36
CA SER A 3 15.43 13.18 1.47
C SER A 3 15.15 11.68 1.46
N THR A 4 15.07 11.08 0.26
CA THR A 4 14.78 9.65 0.03
C THR A 4 16.02 8.77 -0.02
N ALA A 5 17.22 9.34 0.02
CA ALA A 5 18.45 8.57 0.15
C ALA A 5 18.53 7.97 1.56
N GLU A 6 18.79 6.67 1.67
CA GLU A 6 19.18 6.02 2.93
C GLU A 6 20.25 6.88 3.62
N PRO A 7 19.93 7.55 4.74
CA PRO A 7 20.97 8.21 5.52
C PRO A 7 21.95 7.11 5.97
N ALA A 8 23.25 7.33 5.80
CA ALA A 8 24.29 6.37 6.23
C ALA A 8 24.20 6.00 7.73
N SER A 9 23.42 6.75 8.51
CA SER A 9 23.13 6.59 9.93
C SER A 9 21.69 6.13 10.25
N ALA A 10 20.87 5.76 9.27
CA ALA A 10 19.46 5.41 9.47
C ALA A 10 19.22 3.97 9.98
N PHE A 11 20.20 3.33 10.61
CA PHE A 11 20.01 2.00 11.16
C PHE A 11 18.94 2.03 12.29
N GLY A 12 17.70 1.65 11.97
CA GLY A 12 16.61 1.42 12.94
C GLY A 12 15.41 2.37 12.93
N TRP A 13 15.35 3.42 12.09
CA TRP A 13 14.32 4.48 12.24
C TRP A 13 13.30 4.53 11.11
N TRP A 14 12.51 3.47 10.96
CA TRP A 14 11.38 3.43 10.04
C TRP A 14 10.09 3.81 10.77
N GLN A 15 9.31 4.72 10.20
CA GLN A 15 7.93 4.94 10.63
C GLN A 15 6.98 4.28 9.65
N THR A 16 5.91 3.69 10.17
CA THR A 16 4.82 3.12 9.39
C THR A 16 3.54 3.86 9.73
N ASP A 17 2.92 4.49 8.73
CA ASP A 17 1.63 5.14 8.87
C ASP A 17 0.54 4.36 8.13
N HIS A 18 -0.60 4.18 8.79
CA HIS A 18 -1.78 3.61 8.15
C HIS A 18 -2.43 4.64 7.22
N LEU A 19 -2.51 4.30 5.94
CA LEU A 19 -3.09 5.14 4.90
C LEU A 19 -4.61 5.06 4.85
N GLY A 20 -5.15 3.87 5.13
CA GLY A 20 -6.54 3.54 4.92
C GLY A 20 -6.70 2.19 4.27
N ARG A 21 -7.95 1.88 3.87
CA ARG A 21 -8.32 0.57 3.35
C ARG A 21 -8.65 0.65 1.85
N ALA A 22 -8.11 -0.29 1.08
CA ALA A 22 -8.55 -0.59 -0.27
C ALA A 22 -9.62 -1.69 -0.20
N THR A 23 -10.77 -1.40 -0.79
CA THR A 23 -11.96 -2.24 -0.79
C THR A 23 -12.04 -3.09 -2.06
N ARG A 24 -13.04 -3.97 -2.12
CA ARG A 24 -13.36 -4.70 -3.36
C ARG A 24 -13.64 -3.77 -4.55
N ALA A 25 -14.25 -2.60 -4.31
CA ALA A 25 -14.50 -1.62 -5.35
C ALA A 25 -13.20 -1.03 -5.90
N ASP A 26 -12.23 -0.74 -5.02
CA ASP A 26 -10.90 -0.25 -5.42
C ASP A 26 -10.13 -1.31 -6.22
N ASN A 27 -10.18 -2.58 -5.82
CA ASN A 27 -9.56 -3.67 -6.57
C ASN A 27 -10.16 -3.81 -7.98
N ASN A 28 -11.49 -3.67 -8.10
CA ASN A 28 -12.17 -3.69 -9.39
C ASN A 28 -11.78 -2.48 -10.25
N ALA A 29 -11.66 -1.30 -9.66
CA ALA A 29 -11.21 -0.09 -10.35
C ALA A 29 -9.75 -0.22 -10.82
N TYR A 30 -8.87 -0.75 -9.97
CA TYR A 30 -7.48 -1.04 -10.32
C TYR A 30 -7.39 -2.03 -11.48
N SER A 31 -8.11 -3.16 -11.42
CA SER A 31 -8.16 -4.14 -12.52
C SER A 31 -8.61 -3.51 -13.84
N ARG A 32 -9.64 -2.66 -13.81
CA ARG A 32 -10.10 -1.92 -14.99
C ARG A 32 -9.04 -0.96 -15.51
N SER A 33 -8.32 -0.26 -14.63
CA SER A 33 -7.23 0.64 -15.03
C SER A 33 -6.07 -0.09 -15.71
N GLN A 34 -5.90 -1.38 -15.42
CA GLN A 34 -4.92 -2.28 -16.05
C GLN A 34 -5.48 -2.97 -17.31
N GLY A 35 -6.68 -2.61 -17.78
CA GLY A 35 -7.35 -3.27 -18.92
C GLY A 35 -7.82 -4.70 -18.63
N ARG A 36 -7.92 -5.09 -17.35
CA ARG A 36 -8.31 -6.43 -16.92
C ARG A 36 -9.78 -6.48 -16.52
N ILE A 37 -10.42 -7.62 -16.77
CA ILE A 37 -11.77 -7.90 -16.29
C ILE A 37 -11.69 -8.14 -14.78
N PRO A 38 -12.47 -7.41 -13.95
CA PRO A 38 -12.49 -7.66 -12.52
C PRO A 38 -13.19 -9.01 -12.27
N PHE A 39 -12.41 -10.04 -11.95
CA PHE A 39 -12.95 -11.38 -11.68
C PHE A 39 -13.66 -11.48 -10.34
N GLY A 40 -13.67 -10.39 -9.56
CA GLY A 40 -14.12 -10.41 -8.19
C GLY A 40 -13.48 -11.59 -7.49
N THR A 41 -12.13 -11.68 -7.57
CA THR A 41 -11.13 -12.45 -6.79
C THR A 41 -10.30 -11.52 -5.89
N ALA A 42 -9.80 -12.02 -4.75
CA ALA A 42 -8.97 -11.23 -3.85
C ALA A 42 -7.76 -10.66 -4.62
N PRO A 43 -7.27 -9.46 -4.25
CA PRO A 43 -6.18 -8.83 -4.98
C PRO A 43 -4.93 -9.71 -4.98
N LEU A 44 -4.45 -10.06 -6.18
CA LEU A 44 -3.25 -10.87 -6.38
C LEU A 44 -2.00 -10.19 -5.84
N ASN A 45 -1.92 -8.86 -6.00
CA ASN A 45 -0.83 -8.05 -5.51
C ASN A 45 -1.39 -6.85 -4.75
N ARG A 46 -1.37 -6.95 -3.42
CA ARG A 46 -1.92 -5.96 -2.48
C ARG A 46 -1.11 -4.66 -2.47
N ASP A 47 0.21 -4.76 -2.65
CA ASP A 47 1.10 -3.62 -2.67
C ASP A 47 0.80 -2.72 -3.87
N LEU A 48 0.60 -3.30 -5.05
CA LEU A 48 0.31 -2.54 -6.27
C LEU A 48 -1.02 -1.77 -6.17
N ILE A 49 -2.06 -2.35 -5.56
CA ILE A 49 -3.32 -1.64 -5.34
C ILE A 49 -3.14 -0.50 -4.35
N CYS A 50 -2.39 -0.71 -3.27
CA CYS A 50 -2.13 0.35 -2.31
C CYS A 50 -1.28 1.46 -2.92
N GLN A 51 -0.29 1.14 -3.75
CA GLN A 51 0.51 2.12 -4.50
C GLN A 51 -0.32 2.87 -5.55
N TRP A 52 -1.26 2.20 -6.21
CA TRP A 52 -2.18 2.83 -7.16
C TRP A 52 -3.17 3.77 -6.48
N LYS A 53 -3.75 3.37 -5.35
CA LYS A 53 -4.74 4.16 -4.61
C LYS A 53 -4.11 5.31 -3.83
N TYR A 54 -2.94 5.07 -3.25
CA TYR A 54 -2.18 6.04 -2.46
C TYR A 54 -0.80 6.28 -3.07
N PRO A 55 -0.73 6.92 -4.25
CA PRO A 55 0.53 7.22 -4.89
C PRO A 55 1.31 8.20 -3.99
N ARG A 56 2.53 7.85 -3.62
CA ARG A 56 3.40 8.69 -2.79
C ARG A 56 4.66 9.11 -3.54
N ARG A 57 5.24 10.22 -3.09
CA ARG A 57 6.48 10.79 -3.63
C ARG A 57 7.75 10.22 -2.99
N ASP A 58 7.64 9.68 -1.78
CA ASP A 58 8.74 9.23 -0.94
C ASP A 58 8.34 7.99 -0.13
N GLY A 59 9.29 7.11 0.23
CA GLY A 59 9.07 5.86 0.96
C GLY A 59 8.38 4.72 0.17
N THR A 60 8.04 3.63 0.86
CA THR A 60 7.41 2.43 0.26
C THR A 60 5.98 2.28 0.75
N VAL A 61 5.03 2.11 -0.17
CA VAL A 61 3.65 1.75 0.16
C VAL A 61 3.46 0.24 -0.03
N TYR A 62 2.89 -0.40 0.98
CA TYR A 62 2.58 -1.83 0.97
C TYR A 62 1.17 -2.10 1.48
N GLY A 63 0.62 -3.24 1.10
CA GLY A 63 -0.74 -3.66 1.38
C GLY A 63 -0.78 -4.97 2.15
N GLN A 64 -1.51 -4.98 3.27
CA GLN A 64 -1.73 -6.18 4.07
C GLN A 64 -3.20 -6.59 4.01
N ALA A 65 -3.47 -7.89 3.96
CA ALA A 65 -4.84 -8.40 4.03
C ALA A 65 -5.50 -7.91 5.32
N ALA A 66 -6.70 -7.34 5.20
CA ALA A 66 -7.41 -6.80 6.34
C ALA A 66 -8.00 -7.91 7.24
N ALA A 67 -8.24 -9.09 6.65
CA ALA A 67 -8.56 -10.32 7.35
C ALA A 67 -7.98 -11.53 6.60
N TRP A 68 -7.64 -12.59 7.33
CA TRP A 68 -7.14 -13.84 6.76
C TRP A 68 -8.25 -14.67 6.08
N LEU A 69 -9.49 -14.57 6.55
CA LEU A 69 -10.65 -15.32 6.07
C LEU A 69 -11.90 -14.44 6.00
N GLY A 70 -12.87 -14.87 5.21
CA GLY A 70 -14.18 -14.22 5.07
C GLY A 70 -14.21 -13.05 4.06
N PRO A 71 -15.34 -12.34 3.94
CA PRO A 71 -15.53 -11.27 2.95
C PRO A 71 -14.60 -10.06 3.14
N ALA A 72 -13.96 -9.93 4.30
CA ALA A 72 -12.93 -8.91 4.55
C ALA A 72 -11.53 -9.29 4.01
N SER A 73 -11.30 -10.53 3.55
CA SER A 73 -10.04 -10.95 2.89
C SER A 73 -9.78 -10.24 1.54
N TRP A 74 -10.83 -9.63 1.01
CA TRP A 74 -10.88 -8.79 -0.18
C TRP A 74 -10.33 -7.40 0.05
N GLU A 75 -10.34 -7.00 1.31
CA GLU A 75 -9.92 -5.68 1.73
C GLU A 75 -8.45 -5.72 2.08
N THR A 76 -7.77 -4.64 1.75
CA THR A 76 -6.33 -4.48 1.97
C THR A 76 -6.12 -3.23 2.79
N ASN A 77 -5.55 -3.36 3.97
CA ASN A 77 -5.07 -2.21 4.73
C ASN A 77 -3.76 -1.75 4.09
N CYS A 78 -3.70 -0.47 3.73
CA CYS A 78 -2.54 0.13 3.10
C CYS A 78 -1.71 0.87 4.13
N TYR A 79 -0.40 0.73 4.03
CA TYR A 79 0.55 1.35 4.93
C TYR A 79 1.63 2.03 4.12
N HIS A 80 2.18 3.09 4.68
CA HIS A 80 3.35 3.76 4.15
C HIS A 80 4.50 3.65 5.14
N ARG A 81 5.63 3.15 4.65
CA ARG A 81 6.86 3.03 5.41
C ARG A 81 7.89 3.99 4.85
N TYR A 82 8.41 4.86 5.70
CA TYR A 82 9.42 5.85 5.33
C TYR A 82 10.44 6.04 6.44
N TRP A 83 11.59 6.58 6.05
CA TRP A 83 12.63 6.96 6.98
C TRP A 83 12.23 8.22 7.73
N LYS A 84 12.27 8.16 9.06
CA LYS A 84 12.08 9.35 9.90
C LYS A 84 13.45 9.98 10.16
N GLY A 85 13.86 10.91 9.30
CA GLY A 85 15.01 11.77 9.54
C GLY A 85 14.64 12.89 10.51
N TRP A 86 15.41 13.07 11.58
CA TRP A 86 15.32 14.25 12.43
C TRP A 86 15.88 15.47 11.67
N TRP A 87 15.11 16.56 11.68
CA TRP A 87 15.59 17.91 11.33
C TRP A 87 16.17 18.57 12.57
#